data_AF-A0A4P5UAE0-F1
#
_entry.id   AF-A0A4P5UAE0-F1
#
_cell.length_a   1.000
_cell.length_b   1.000
_cell.length_c   1.000
_cell.angle_alpha   90.00
_cell.angle_beta   90.00
_cell.angle_gamma   90.00
#
_symmetry.space_group_name_H-M   'P 1'
#
loop_
_entity.id
_entity.type
_entity.pdbx_description
1 polymer ?
#
loop_
_entity_poly.entity_id
_entity_poly.type
_entity_poly.pdbx_seq_one_letter_code
_entity_poly.pdbx_strand_id
1 'polypeptide(L)' 'MKKKIKPVWGWVDDDHISILWNVEDVQTQAKVNQLKLTKEECRQVLDACLDGHDANIGISWDILDHHICHLFGDRIGKAA' A
#
# COMPACT_ATOMS: atom_id res chain seq x y z
N MET A 1 -16.03 -10.14 -16.84
CA MET A 1 -16.07 -9.23 -15.67
C MET A 1 -15.52 -9.97 -14.47
N LYS A 2 -14.42 -9.52 -13.84
CA LYS A 2 -13.91 -10.16 -12.62
C LYS A 2 -14.95 -9.99 -11.51
N LYS A 3 -15.33 -11.09 -10.83
CA LYS A 3 -16.27 -11.08 -9.69
C LYS A 3 -15.73 -10.07 -8.67
N LYS A 4 -16.54 -9.09 -8.24
CA LYS A 4 -16.19 -8.21 -7.12
C LYS A 4 -16.25 -9.04 -5.84
N ILE A 5 -15.14 -9.67 -5.47
CA ILE A 5 -14.99 -10.29 -4.15
C ILE A 5 -14.88 -9.14 -3.16
N LYS A 6 -15.75 -9.09 -2.15
CA LYS A 6 -15.56 -8.15 -1.05
C LYS A 6 -14.31 -8.62 -0.29
N PRO A 7 -13.24 -7.82 -0.23
CA PRO A 7 -12.07 -8.21 0.53
C PRO A 7 -12.43 -8.23 2.02
N VAL A 8 -11.98 -9.25 2.74
CA VAL A 8 -12.26 -9.45 4.18
C VAL A 8 -10.98 -9.14 4.96
N TRP A 9 -11.07 -8.17 5.86
CA TRP A 9 -10.02 -7.85 6.82
C TRP A 9 -10.37 -8.48 8.17
N GLY A 10 -9.40 -9.10 8.82
CA GLY A 10 -9.57 -9.82 10.09
C GLY A 10 -9.62 -11.33 9.91
N TRP A 11 -10.28 -12.02 10.84
CA TRP A 11 -10.46 -13.48 10.80
C TRP A 11 -11.29 -13.90 9.57
N VAL A 12 -10.76 -14.88 8.82
CA VAL A 12 -11.39 -15.46 7.63
C VAL A 12 -12.16 -16.73 8.00
N ASP A 13 -11.56 -17.54 8.88
CA ASP A 13 -12.14 -18.71 9.55
C ASP A 13 -11.43 -18.89 10.92
N ASP A 14 -11.61 -20.03 11.57
CA ASP A 14 -11.06 -20.30 12.91
C ASP A 14 -9.53 -20.38 12.95
N ASP A 15 -8.87 -20.59 11.80
CA ASP A 15 -7.43 -20.85 11.71
C ASP A 15 -6.67 -19.77 10.90
N HIS A 16 -7.37 -18.85 10.23
CA HIS A 16 -6.75 -17.89 9.30
C HIS A 16 -7.17 -16.44 9.54
N ILE A 17 -6.21 -15.53 9.42
CA ILE A 17 -6.44 -14.08 9.35
C ILE A 17 -6.00 -13.52 7.99
N SER A 18 -6.61 -12.40 7.60
CA SER A 18 -6.28 -11.62 6.42
C SER A 18 -6.06 -10.16 6.82
N ILE A 19 -4.85 -9.66 6.55
CA ILE A 19 -4.51 -8.24 6.68
C ILE A 19 -4.44 -7.66 5.28
N LEU A 20 -5.16 -6.56 5.06
CA LEU A 20 -5.35 -5.98 3.74
C LEU A 20 -4.90 -4.53 3.76
N TRP A 21 -4.18 -4.16 2.71
CA TRP A 21 -3.78 -2.82 2.38
C TRP A 21 -4.35 -2.46 1.00
N ASN A 22 -4.76 -1.21 0.85
CA ASN A 22 -5.47 -0.75 -0.34
C ASN A 22 -4.95 0.61 -0.82
N VAL A 23 -5.50 1.09 -1.93
CA VAL A 23 -5.09 2.35 -2.56
C VAL A 23 -5.26 3.54 -1.61
N GLU A 24 -6.31 3.58 -0.81
CA GLU A 24 -6.60 4.69 0.11
C GLU A 24 -5.57 4.74 1.26
N ASP A 25 -5.05 3.58 1.68
CA ASP A 25 -3.97 3.51 2.67
C ASP A 25 -2.68 4.12 2.09
N VAL A 26 -2.32 3.75 0.85
CA VAL A 26 -1.17 4.34 0.14
C VAL A 26 -1.35 5.84 -0.04
N GLN A 27 -2.55 6.30 -0.42
CA GLN A 27 -2.84 7.73 -0.55
C GLN A 27 -2.73 8.46 0.78
N THR A 28 -3.15 7.83 1.87
CA THR A 28 -3.05 8.38 3.21
C THR A 28 -1.59 8.56 3.61
N GLN A 29 -0.76 7.54 3.40
CA GLN A 29 0.67 7.62 3.68
C GLN A 29 1.38 8.62 2.74
N ALA A 30 1.05 8.66 1.46
CA ALA A 30 1.62 9.60 0.51
C ALA A 30 1.36 11.06 0.91
N LYS A 31 0.19 11.37 1.49
CA LYS A 31 -0.12 12.71 2.00
C LYS A 31 0.78 13.12 3.17
N VAL A 32 1.23 12.19 4.00
CA VAL A 32 2.22 12.47 5.06
C VAL A 32 3.51 13.02 4.44
N ASN A 33 3.89 12.50 3.26
CA ASN A 33 5.04 12.97 2.47
C ASN A 33 4.73 14.15 1.54
N GLN A 34 3.56 14.78 1.68
CA GLN A 34 3.09 15.87 0.82
C GLN A 34 3.01 15.48 -0.68
N LEU A 35 2.80 14.19 -0.95
CA LEU A 35 2.62 13.66 -2.30
C LEU A 35 1.14 13.43 -2.62
N LYS A 36 0.79 13.71 -3.88
CA LYS A 36 -0.50 13.32 -4.46
C LYS A 36 -0.27 12.27 -5.53
N LEU A 37 -0.51 11.01 -5.19
CA LEU A 37 -0.42 9.90 -6.11
C LEU A 37 -1.77 9.61 -6.77
N THR A 38 -1.74 9.28 -8.06
CA THR A 38 -2.87 8.72 -8.80
C THR A 38 -3.19 7.31 -8.30
N LYS A 39 -4.37 6.81 -8.66
CA LYS A 39 -4.79 5.46 -8.28
C LYS A 39 -3.85 4.39 -8.85
N GLU A 40 -3.38 4.59 -10.07
CA GLU A 40 -2.46 3.71 -10.77
C GLU A 40 -1.08 3.70 -10.09
N GLU A 41 -0.55 4.86 -9.71
CA GLU A 41 0.70 4.94 -8.92
C GLU A 41 0.55 4.27 -7.55
N CYS A 42 -0.60 4.41 -6.89
CA CYS A 42 -0.85 3.71 -5.63
C CYS A 42 -0.87 2.19 -5.81
N ARG A 43 -1.36 1.69 -6.95
CA ARG A 43 -1.28 0.25 -7.26
C ARG A 43 0.16 -0.18 -7.48
N GLN A 44 1.01 0.63 -8.10
CA GLN A 44 2.44 0.33 -8.23
C GLN A 44 3.13 0.19 -6.87
N VAL A 45 2.76 1.02 -5.88
CA VAL A 45 3.26 0.87 -4.51
C VAL A 45 2.79 -0.44 -3.89
N LEU A 46 1.51 -0.80 -4.04
CA LEU A 46 0.98 -2.07 -3.53
C LEU A 46 1.63 -3.29 -4.20
N ASP A 47 1.87 -3.22 -5.51
CA ASP A 47 2.59 -4.25 -6.27
C ASP A 47 4.02 -4.39 -5.72
N ALA A 48 4.71 -3.29 -5.44
CA ALA A 48 6.04 -3.32 -4.82
C ALA A 48 6.04 -3.91 -3.40
N CYS A 49 4.99 -3.64 -2.60
CA CYS A 49 4.84 -4.25 -1.27
C CYS A 49 4.58 -5.75 -1.34
N LEU A 50 3.85 -6.20 -2.36
CA LEU A 50 3.56 -7.61 -2.59
C LEU A 50 4.82 -8.36 -3.05
N ASP A 51 5.54 -7.81 -4.02
CA ASP A 51 6.75 -8.41 -4.58
C ASP A 51 7.94 -8.35 -3.58
N GLY A 52 7.96 -7.32 -2.73
CA GLY A 52 8.99 -7.09 -1.71
C GLY A 52 8.61 -7.58 -0.31
N HIS A 53 7.59 -8.45 -0.17
CA HIS A 53 7.08 -8.84 1.14
C HIS A 53 8.12 -9.60 1.98
N ASP A 54 8.55 -8.99 3.09
CA ASP A 54 9.38 -9.64 4.11
C ASP A 54 8.52 -10.18 5.25
N ALA A 55 8.44 -11.51 5.38
CA ALA A 55 7.64 -12.18 6.40
C ALA A 55 8.14 -11.94 7.84
N ASN A 56 9.39 -11.48 8.04
CA ASN A 56 9.89 -11.14 9.37
C ASN A 56 9.34 -9.80 9.89
N ILE A 57 8.88 -8.92 8.99
CA ILE A 57 8.42 -7.57 9.31
C ILE A 57 6.92 -7.42 9.03
N GLY A 58 6.43 -8.04 7.96
CA GLY A 58 5.08 -7.81 7.44
C GLY A 58 4.95 -6.47 6.71
N ILE A 59 3.72 -6.12 6.29
CA ILE A 59 3.43 -4.79 5.74
C ILE A 59 2.94 -3.89 6.88
N SER A 60 3.60 -2.73 7.02
CA SER A 60 3.25 -1.66 7.96
C SER A 60 3.19 -0.31 7.24
N TRP A 61 2.78 0.75 7.95
CA TRP A 61 2.86 2.12 7.43
C TRP A 61 4.28 2.51 6.99
N ASP A 62 5.31 2.08 7.72
CA ASP A 62 6.71 2.34 7.37
C ASP A 62 7.13 1.61 6.09
N ILE A 63 6.59 0.42 5.85
CA ILE A 63 6.84 -0.32 4.60
C ILE A 63 6.14 0.35 3.42
N LEU A 64 4.90 0.83 3.60
CA LEU A 64 4.26 1.68 2.58
C LEU A 64 5.10 2.93 2.29
N ASP A 65 5.55 3.62 3.34
CA ASP A 65 6.37 4.82 3.22
C ASP A 65 7.68 4.56 2.47
N HIS A 66 8.36 3.46 2.82
CA HIS A 66 9.57 3.00 2.15
C HIS A 66 9.33 2.84 0.64
N HIS A 67 8.29 2.11 0.23
CA HIS A 67 8.01 1.90 -1.20
C HIS A 67 7.54 3.18 -1.91
N ILE A 68 6.80 4.06 -1.23
CA ILE A 68 6.43 5.39 -1.76
C ILE A 68 7.70 6.20 -2.03
N CYS A 69 8.60 6.29 -1.05
CA CYS A 69 9.87 7.01 -1.17
C CYS A 69 10.78 6.40 -2.24
N HIS A 70 10.84 5.07 -2.34
CA HIS A 70 11.63 4.39 -3.35
C HIS A 70 11.16 4.70 -4.79
N LEU A 71 9.85 4.68 -5.02
CA LEU A 71 9.27 4.87 -6.36
C LEU A 71 9.08 6.34 -6.75
N PHE A 72 8.79 7.21 -5.78
CA PHE A 72 8.34 8.59 -6.03
C PHE A 72 9.03 9.64 -5.13
N GLY A 73 10.11 9.26 -4.45
CA GLY A 73 10.83 10.15 -3.53
C GLY A 73 11.39 11.41 -4.19
N ASP A 74 11.67 11.36 -5.49
CA ASP A 74 12.14 12.49 -6.30
C ASP A 74 11.11 13.62 -6.44
N ARG A 75 9.84 13.34 -6.12
CA ARG A 75 8.71 14.28 -6.14
C ARG A 75 8.40 14.86 -4.76
N ILE A 76 8.96 14.31 -3.67
CA ILE A 76 8.68 14.79 -2.30
C ILE A 76 9.16 16.24 -2.16
N GLY A 77 8.28 17.10 -1.61
CA GLY A 77 8.57 18.52 -1.41
C GLY A 77 8.59 19.37 -2.69
N LYS A 78 8.34 18.78 -3.87
CA LYS A 78 8.06 19.55 -5.09
C LYS A 78 6.56 19.74 -5.18
N ALA A 79 6.11 20.99 -5.18
CA ALA A 79 4.70 21.30 -5.40
C ALA A 79 4.24 20.64 -6.71
N ALA A 80 3.17 19.84 -6.62
CA ALA A 80 2.51 19.25 -7.78
C ALA A 80 1.85 20.31 -8.66
#